data_AF-A0A2V9BZI4-F1
#
_entry.id   AF-A0A2V9BZI4-F1
#
_cell.length_a   1.000
_cell.length_b   1.000
_cell.length_c   1.000
_cell.angle_alpha   90.00
_cell.angle_beta   90.00
_cell.angle_gamma   90.00
#
_symmetry.space_group_name_H-M   'P 1'
#
loop_
_entity.id
_entity.type
_entity.pdbx_description
1 polymer ?
#
loop_
_entity_poly.entity_id
_entity_poly.type
_entity_poly.pdbx_seq_one_letter_code
_entity_poly.pdbx_strand_id
1 'polypeptide(L)'
;MWLALMMVFLAQGAQKARSASGKEEITPRRASLGVLQSSEQIPGDVPTTPHVPGQENRVKEQLDPQAQAVLDKIAASVTLNPTTAAEARKAYLSLLQFAGAPEDIFKVEDRQIPGPAGRITIRVYTPRAANDLPVLVYFHGGGFTTGDLNTHDTLLRALANRTG
;
A
#
# COMPACT_ATOMS: atom_id res chain seq x y z
N MET A 1 -13.64 -8.60 -3.68
CA MET A 1 -12.41 -8.94 -4.44
C MET A 1 -11.63 -7.64 -4.62
N TRP A 2 -10.62 -7.25 -3.86
CA TRP A 2 -9.88 -7.77 -2.69
C TRP A 2 -9.84 -6.64 -1.64
N LEU A 3 -10.04 -6.95 -0.35
CA LEU A 3 -9.99 -5.95 0.73
C LEU A 3 -8.56 -5.82 1.25
N ALA A 4 -8.10 -4.57 1.36
CA ALA A 4 -6.90 -4.18 2.07
C ALA A 4 -6.92 -4.74 3.50
N LEU A 5 -5.83 -5.38 3.91
CA LEU A 5 -5.73 -5.94 5.24
C LEU A 5 -4.77 -5.11 6.09
N MET A 6 -5.35 -4.34 7.02
CA MET A 6 -4.71 -3.91 8.27
C MET A 6 -4.39 -5.12 9.13
N MET A 7 -3.22 -5.16 9.78
CA MET A 7 -3.10 -5.76 11.13
C MET A 7 -2.01 -5.11 11.99
N VAL A 8 -2.44 -4.69 13.18
CA VAL A 8 -1.70 -4.22 14.36
C VAL A 8 -1.50 -5.40 15.34
N PHE A 9 -0.69 -5.23 16.39
CA PHE A 9 -0.74 -5.81 17.76
C PHE A 9 0.61 -6.43 18.18
N LEU A 10 1.04 -6.45 19.44
CA LEU A 10 0.89 -5.66 20.68
C LEU A 10 1.86 -6.34 21.65
N ALA A 11 2.54 -5.57 22.50
CA ALA A 11 3.45 -6.11 23.50
C ALA A 11 2.75 -7.16 24.39
N GLN A 12 3.36 -8.35 24.54
CA GLN A 12 2.92 -9.34 25.52
C GLN A 12 3.32 -8.87 26.92
N GLY A 13 2.36 -8.30 27.66
CA GLY A 13 2.43 -8.14 29.11
C GLY A 13 1.47 -9.12 29.78
N ALA A 14 2.01 -10.00 30.63
CA ALA A 14 1.23 -10.97 31.39
C ALA A 14 0.24 -10.28 32.35
N GLN A 15 -1.04 -10.65 32.32
CA GLN A 15 -1.95 -10.44 33.46
C GLN A 15 -2.99 -11.56 33.63
N LYS A 16 -3.28 -11.81 34.91
CA LYS A 16 -4.03 -12.91 35.53
C LYS A 16 -5.55 -12.67 35.49
N ALA A 17 -6.30 -13.76 35.42
CA ALA A 17 -7.76 -13.85 35.26
C ALA A 17 -8.65 -12.95 36.15
N ARG A 18 -9.80 -12.55 35.61
CA ARG A 18 -11.08 -12.48 36.34
C ARG A 18 -12.29 -12.59 35.40
N SER A 19 -13.27 -13.36 35.87
CA SER A 19 -14.59 -13.61 35.31
C SER A 19 -15.54 -12.44 35.60
N ALA A 20 -16.43 -12.09 34.66
CA ALA A 20 -17.87 -11.87 34.91
C ALA A 20 -18.64 -11.57 33.62
N SER A 21 -19.76 -12.29 33.51
CA SER A 21 -20.95 -12.09 32.68
C SER A 21 -21.39 -10.63 32.46
N GLY A 22 -21.70 -10.29 31.20
CA GLY A 22 -22.52 -9.13 30.83
C GLY A 22 -22.92 -9.21 29.36
N LYS A 23 -24.14 -9.67 29.06
CA LYS A 23 -24.72 -9.63 27.71
C LYS A 23 -25.35 -8.25 27.53
N GLU A 24 -24.84 -7.45 26.61
CA GLU A 24 -25.58 -6.30 26.06
C GLU A 24 -26.03 -6.62 24.64
N GLU A 25 -27.35 -6.52 24.47
CA GLU A 25 -28.13 -6.81 23.28
C GLU A 25 -28.13 -5.57 22.38
N ILE A 26 -27.54 -5.68 21.19
CA ILE A 26 -27.48 -4.61 20.21
C ILE A 26 -28.72 -4.71 19.30
N THR A 27 -29.70 -3.85 19.54
CA THR A 27 -30.90 -3.72 18.68
C THR A 27 -30.51 -3.06 17.34
N PRO A 28 -30.79 -3.67 16.18
CA PRO A 28 -30.50 -3.04 14.90
C PRO A 28 -31.55 -1.96 14.58
N ARG A 29 -31.12 -0.70 14.40
CA ARG A 29 -31.96 0.32 13.76
C ARG A 29 -32.11 -0.02 12.28
N ARG A 30 -33.33 -0.34 11.89
CA ARG A 30 -33.76 -0.56 10.51
C ARG A 30 -33.69 0.78 9.74
N ALA A 31 -32.63 0.99 8.97
CA ALA A 31 -32.62 2.03 7.94
C ALA A 31 -33.39 1.49 6.73
N SER A 32 -34.52 2.13 6.41
CA SER A 32 -35.29 1.86 5.19
C SER A 32 -34.45 2.23 3.97
N LEU A 33 -34.24 1.26 3.07
CA LEU A 33 -33.69 1.49 1.73
C LEU A 33 -34.71 2.32 0.93
N GLY A 34 -34.46 3.61 0.80
CA GLY A 34 -35.11 4.44 -0.21
C GLY A 34 -34.41 4.24 -1.55
N VAL A 35 -35.15 3.77 -2.56
CA VAL A 35 -34.71 3.77 -3.95
C VAL A 35 -34.65 5.23 -4.41
N LEU A 36 -33.44 5.75 -4.66
CA LEU A 36 -33.27 7.02 -5.35
C LEU A 36 -33.24 6.75 -6.86
N GLN A 37 -34.31 7.13 -7.55
CA GLN A 37 -34.34 7.20 -9.01
C GLN A 37 -33.45 8.35 -9.49
N SER A 38 -32.74 8.09 -10.58
CA SER A 38 -31.84 8.95 -11.33
C SER A 38 -32.49 10.19 -11.93
N SER A 39 -31.87 11.37 -11.74
CA SER A 39 -31.49 12.34 -12.80
C SER A 39 -31.30 13.75 -12.20
N GLU A 40 -30.07 14.11 -11.85
CA GLU A 40 -29.70 15.52 -11.77
C GLU A 40 -28.57 15.76 -12.77
N GLN A 41 -28.96 16.33 -13.91
CA GLN A 41 -28.07 16.92 -14.91
C GLN A 41 -27.14 17.90 -14.20
N ILE A 42 -25.81 17.70 -14.31
CA ILE A 42 -24.82 18.70 -13.89
C ILE A 42 -25.02 19.95 -14.77
N PRO A 43 -25.28 21.14 -14.21
CA PRO A 43 -25.35 22.37 -14.99
C PRO A 43 -24.01 22.65 -15.67
N GLY A 44 -24.04 22.93 -16.97
CA GLY A 44 -22.89 23.00 -17.87
C GLY A 44 -21.99 24.23 -17.75
N ASP A 45 -21.92 24.88 -16.58
CA ASP A 45 -21.00 26.01 -16.35
C ASP A 45 -20.15 25.74 -15.12
N VAL A 46 -19.02 25.04 -15.33
CA VAL A 46 -17.91 25.10 -14.38
C VAL A 46 -17.33 26.51 -14.49
N PRO A 47 -17.28 27.31 -13.40
CA PRO A 47 -16.62 28.60 -13.43
C PRO A 47 -15.17 28.39 -13.85
N THR A 48 -14.82 28.79 -15.06
CA THR A 48 -13.42 28.86 -15.47
C THR A 48 -12.75 29.86 -14.55
N THR A 49 -11.78 29.39 -13.77
CA THR A 49 -10.97 30.25 -12.93
C THR A 49 -10.41 31.38 -13.80
N PRO A 50 -10.52 32.66 -13.42
CA PRO A 50 -9.97 33.75 -14.21
C PRO A 50 -8.49 33.48 -14.48
N HIS A 51 -8.09 33.52 -15.74
CA HIS A 51 -6.68 33.53 -16.09
C HIS A 51 -6.07 34.81 -15.48
N VAL A 52 -5.31 34.65 -14.41
CA VAL A 52 -4.47 35.73 -13.86
C VAL A 52 -3.27 35.90 -14.80
N PRO A 53 -3.14 37.01 -15.53
CA PRO A 53 -1.95 37.29 -16.32
C PRO A 53 -0.78 37.60 -15.37
N GLY A 54 0.40 37.03 -15.62
CA GLY A 54 1.61 37.28 -14.82
C GLY A 54 2.11 36.13 -13.94
N GLN A 55 1.59 34.90 -14.11
CA GLN A 55 2.18 33.67 -13.54
C GLN A 55 3.12 32.98 -14.54
N GLU A 56 3.91 33.75 -15.29
CA GLU A 56 4.86 33.26 -16.30
C GLU A 56 6.20 32.80 -15.72
N ASN A 57 6.30 32.74 -14.39
CA ASN A 57 7.36 32.04 -13.66
C ASN A 57 6.80 30.80 -12.94
N ARG A 58 6.06 29.95 -13.66
CA ARG A 58 5.98 28.54 -13.29
C ARG A 58 7.43 28.07 -13.30
N VAL A 59 8.01 27.76 -12.13
CA VAL A 59 9.34 27.13 -12.02
C VAL A 59 9.41 26.16 -13.18
N LYS A 60 10.33 26.38 -14.14
CA LYS A 60 10.48 25.51 -15.31
C LYS A 60 10.33 24.09 -14.79
N GLU A 61 9.32 23.39 -15.29
CA GLU A 61 8.98 22.01 -14.95
C GLU A 61 10.12 21.10 -15.44
N GLN A 62 11.30 21.30 -14.87
CA GLN A 62 12.50 20.57 -15.17
C GLN A 62 12.57 19.49 -14.11
N LEU A 63 12.21 18.28 -14.53
CA LEU A 63 12.36 17.10 -13.70
C LEU A 63 13.82 16.94 -13.28
N ASP A 64 14.03 16.36 -12.10
CA ASP A 64 15.36 15.93 -11.70
C ASP A 64 15.96 15.05 -12.81
N PRO A 65 17.24 15.23 -13.19
CA PRO A 65 17.85 14.45 -14.26
C PRO A 65 17.74 12.94 -14.06
N GLN A 66 17.79 12.45 -12.81
CA GLN A 66 17.62 11.03 -12.51
C GLN A 66 16.17 10.58 -12.73
N ALA A 67 15.19 11.39 -12.32
CA ALA A 67 13.77 11.12 -12.57
C ALA A 67 13.46 11.09 -14.08
N GLN A 68 14.00 12.05 -14.84
CA GLN A 68 13.85 12.07 -16.30
C GLN A 68 14.44 10.81 -16.94
N ALA A 69 15.65 10.40 -16.54
CA ALA A 69 16.28 9.19 -17.07
C ALA A 69 15.48 7.91 -16.76
N VAL A 70 14.76 7.86 -15.63
CA VAL A 70 13.85 6.74 -15.32
C VAL A 70 12.63 6.77 -16.24
N LEU A 71 12.02 7.94 -16.46
CA LEU A 71 10.88 8.08 -17.37
C LEU A 71 11.24 7.67 -18.81
N ASP A 72 12.41 8.10 -19.30
CA ASP A 72 12.88 7.75 -20.64
C ASP A 72 12.99 6.22 -20.81
N LYS A 73 13.47 5.52 -19.76
CA LYS A 73 13.53 4.06 -19.74
C LYS A 73 12.15 3.41 -19.72
N ILE A 74 11.24 3.92 -18.87
CA ILE A 74 9.87 3.40 -18.77
C ILE A 74 9.12 3.56 -20.10
N ALA A 75 9.22 4.74 -20.72
CA ALA A 75 8.60 5.03 -22.01
C ALA A 75 9.09 4.10 -23.13
N ALA A 76 10.36 3.66 -23.06
CA ALA A 76 10.94 2.73 -24.02
C ALA A 76 10.54 1.26 -23.78
N SER A 77 10.11 0.88 -22.57
CA SER A 77 10.03 -0.53 -22.17
C SER A 77 8.66 -1.02 -21.68
N VAL A 78 7.71 -0.12 -21.37
CA VAL A 78 6.46 -0.50 -20.69
C VAL A 78 5.23 -0.11 -21.51
N THR A 79 4.42 -1.10 -21.89
CA THR A 79 3.06 -0.85 -22.36
C THR A 79 2.17 -0.53 -21.15
N LEU A 80 2.05 0.77 -20.84
CA LEU A 80 1.28 1.29 -19.70
C LEU A 80 -0.24 1.33 -19.96
N ASN A 81 -0.81 0.24 -20.48
CA ASN A 81 -2.25 0.15 -20.67
C ASN A 81 -2.78 -1.28 -20.43
N PRO A 82 -2.59 -1.84 -19.22
CA PRO A 82 -3.18 -3.13 -18.89
C PRO A 82 -4.69 -3.01 -18.90
N THR A 83 -5.36 -3.94 -19.58
CA THR A 83 -6.83 -3.98 -19.65
C THR A 83 -7.43 -4.87 -18.56
N THR A 84 -6.59 -5.66 -17.88
CA THR A 84 -6.99 -6.52 -16.77
C THR A 84 -6.09 -6.37 -15.55
N ALA A 85 -6.61 -6.73 -14.37
CA ALA A 85 -5.82 -6.72 -13.13
C ALA A 85 -4.63 -7.72 -13.17
N ALA A 86 -4.78 -8.84 -13.88
CA ALA A 86 -3.71 -9.81 -14.03
C ALA A 86 -2.56 -9.24 -14.88
N GLU A 87 -2.88 -8.55 -15.97
CA GLU A 87 -1.91 -7.83 -16.79
C GLU A 87 -1.23 -6.72 -16.00
N ALA A 88 -1.99 -5.94 -15.22
CA ALA A 88 -1.44 -4.88 -14.38
C ALA A 88 -0.42 -5.43 -13.37
N ARG A 89 -0.71 -6.57 -12.73
CA ARG A 89 0.23 -7.24 -11.81
C ARG A 89 1.49 -7.68 -12.52
N LYS A 90 1.37 -8.30 -13.69
CA LYS A 90 2.51 -8.74 -14.49
C LYS A 90 3.36 -7.55 -14.95
N ALA A 91 2.73 -6.48 -15.42
CA ALA A 91 3.41 -5.26 -15.83
C ALA A 91 4.16 -4.61 -14.65
N TYR A 92 3.58 -4.64 -13.45
CA TYR A 92 4.21 -4.11 -12.24
C TYR A 92 5.53 -4.79 -11.90
N LEU A 93 5.67 -6.10 -12.16
CA LEU A 93 6.92 -6.83 -11.94
C LEU A 93 8.09 -6.30 -12.80
N SER A 94 7.80 -5.67 -13.95
CA SER A 94 8.86 -5.06 -14.78
C SER A 94 9.55 -3.90 -14.08
N LEU A 95 8.88 -3.24 -13.11
CA LEU A 95 9.46 -2.13 -12.36
C LEU A 95 10.56 -2.58 -11.39
N LEU A 96 10.67 -3.89 -11.10
CA LEU A 96 11.72 -4.42 -10.24
C LEU A 96 13.12 -4.22 -10.80
N GLN A 97 13.25 -3.99 -12.12
CA GLN A 97 14.53 -3.61 -12.73
C GLN A 97 15.11 -2.31 -12.14
N PHE A 98 14.26 -1.46 -11.55
CA PHE A 98 14.67 -0.21 -10.92
C PHE A 98 14.92 -0.33 -9.40
N ALA A 99 14.62 -1.49 -8.80
CA ALA A 99 14.76 -1.70 -7.37
C ALA A 99 16.22 -1.89 -6.91
N GLY A 100 17.13 -2.19 -7.85
CA GLY A 100 18.53 -2.54 -7.54
C GLY A 100 18.67 -3.95 -6.98
N ALA A 101 19.88 -4.31 -6.55
CA ALA A 101 20.16 -5.60 -5.94
C ALA A 101 19.68 -5.62 -4.48
N PRO A 102 19.05 -6.72 -4.00
CA PRO A 102 18.70 -6.87 -2.60
C PRO A 102 19.96 -6.90 -1.73
N GLU A 103 19.92 -6.17 -0.61
CA GLU A 103 20.98 -6.25 0.40
C GLU A 103 20.92 -7.57 1.17
N ASP A 104 22.07 -8.07 1.61
CA ASP A 104 22.13 -9.16 2.58
C ASP A 104 21.52 -8.71 3.91
N ILE A 105 20.82 -9.63 4.56
CA ILE A 105 20.16 -9.40 5.84
C ILE A 105 20.25 -10.65 6.70
N PHE A 106 20.34 -10.48 8.02
CA PHE A 106 20.59 -11.58 8.95
C PHE A 106 19.55 -12.72 8.83
N LYS A 107 18.26 -12.39 8.71
CA LYS A 107 17.22 -13.40 8.49
C LYS A 107 16.04 -12.84 7.71
N VAL A 108 15.51 -13.65 6.80
CA VAL A 108 14.21 -13.44 6.16
C VAL A 108 13.40 -14.71 6.33
N GLU A 109 12.16 -14.58 6.78
CA GLU A 109 11.26 -15.72 6.92
C GLU A 109 9.82 -15.35 6.57
N ASP A 110 9.17 -16.25 5.82
CA ASP A 110 7.74 -16.14 5.56
C ASP A 110 6.97 -16.86 6.66
N ARG A 111 5.94 -16.19 7.19
CA ARG A 111 5.04 -16.73 8.21
C ARG A 111 3.61 -16.59 7.76
N GLN A 112 2.74 -17.39 8.36
CA GLN A 112 1.31 -17.36 8.11
C GLN A 112 0.58 -17.00 9.40
N ILE A 113 -0.22 -15.94 9.38
CA ILE A 113 -0.99 -15.46 10.54
C ILE A 113 -2.51 -15.60 10.29
N PRO A 114 -3.34 -15.77 11.33
CA PRO A 114 -4.79 -15.80 11.16
C PRO A 114 -5.33 -14.43 10.73
N GLY A 115 -6.31 -14.45 9.82
CA GLY A 115 -7.00 -13.27 9.31
C GLY A 115 -8.51 -13.50 9.21
N PRO A 116 -9.29 -12.41 9.03
CA PRO A 116 -10.76 -12.48 8.99
C PRO A 116 -11.31 -13.30 7.83
N ALA A 117 -10.54 -13.46 6.75
CA ALA A 117 -10.93 -14.20 5.54
C ALA A 117 -10.02 -15.41 5.24
N GLY A 118 -9.21 -15.85 6.21
CA GLY A 118 -8.23 -16.93 6.03
C GLY A 118 -6.83 -16.57 6.52
N ARG A 119 -5.86 -17.44 6.24
CA ARG A 119 -4.44 -17.20 6.62
C ARG A 119 -3.83 -16.14 5.71
N ILE A 120 -2.98 -15.30 6.28
CA ILE A 120 -2.27 -14.22 5.58
C ILE A 120 -0.78 -14.48 5.66
N THR A 121 -0.13 -14.50 4.49
CA THR A 121 1.32 -14.63 4.42
C THR A 121 1.96 -13.28 4.73
N ILE A 122 2.90 -13.26 5.66
CA ILE A 122 3.76 -12.12 5.97
C ILE A 122 5.22 -12.53 5.77
N ARG A 123 6.09 -11.57 5.49
CA ARG A 123 7.54 -11.74 5.49
C ARG A 123 8.16 -10.94 6.62
N VAL A 124 8.98 -11.58 7.44
CA VAL A 124 9.69 -10.96 8.55
C VAL A 124 11.15 -10.79 8.16
N TYR A 125 11.63 -9.55 8.21
CA TYR A 125 13.03 -9.19 8.01
C TYR A 125 13.65 -8.93 9.38
N THR A 126 14.64 -9.73 9.77
CA THR A 126 15.41 -9.53 10.99
C THR A 126 16.81 -9.07 10.60
N PRO A 127 17.19 -7.83 10.89
CA PRO A 127 18.47 -7.24 10.44
C PRO A 127 19.70 -7.71 11.22
N ARG A 128 19.55 -8.16 12.47
CA ARG A 128 20.66 -8.69 13.28
C ARG A 128 20.20 -9.69 14.34
N ALA A 129 21.14 -10.48 14.87
CA ALA A 129 20.90 -11.34 16.02
C ALA A 129 20.69 -10.49 17.29
N ALA A 130 19.44 -10.21 17.63
CA ALA A 130 19.07 -9.52 18.86
C ALA A 130 17.70 -9.99 19.35
N ASN A 131 17.52 -9.99 20.67
CA ASN A 131 16.21 -10.09 21.30
C ASN A 131 15.69 -8.66 21.52
N ASP A 132 14.39 -8.43 21.35
CA ASP A 132 13.71 -7.13 21.59
C ASP A 132 14.03 -5.97 20.62
N LEU A 133 14.05 -6.25 19.31
CA LEU A 133 14.07 -5.19 18.30
C LEU A 133 12.70 -4.47 18.21
N PRO A 134 12.69 -3.14 17.91
CA PRO A 134 11.46 -2.46 17.54
C PRO A 134 10.88 -3.05 16.25
N VAL A 135 9.56 -2.99 16.10
CA VAL A 135 8.86 -3.55 14.94
C VAL A 135 8.30 -2.44 14.05
N LEU A 136 8.62 -2.51 12.76
CA LEU A 136 7.96 -1.76 11.70
C LEU A 136 7.02 -2.70 10.93
N VAL A 137 5.76 -2.31 10.79
CA VAL A 137 4.80 -3.00 9.93
C VAL A 137 4.67 -2.24 8.62
N TYR A 138 5.00 -2.90 7.51
CA TYR A 138 4.96 -2.32 6.18
C TYR A 138 3.82 -2.90 5.34
N PHE A 139 3.10 -2.02 4.65
CA PHE A 139 2.07 -2.38 3.67
C PHE A 139 2.54 -1.96 2.28
N HIS A 140 2.59 -2.92 1.35
CA HIS A 140 3.08 -2.65 0.00
C HIS A 140 2.15 -1.71 -0.78
N GLY A 141 2.73 -0.95 -1.70
CA GLY A 141 2.00 -0.09 -2.62
C GLY A 141 1.29 -0.88 -3.72
N GLY A 142 0.90 -0.18 -4.80
CA GLY A 142 0.27 -0.82 -5.97
C GLY A 142 -1.26 -0.71 -6.02
N GLY A 143 -1.83 0.27 -5.31
CA GLY A 143 -3.25 0.64 -5.42
C GLY A 143 -4.20 -0.51 -5.06
N PHE A 144 -3.81 -1.36 -4.10
CA PHE A 144 -4.58 -2.55 -3.66
C PHE A 144 -4.88 -3.58 -4.76
N THR A 145 -4.22 -3.45 -5.92
CA THR A 145 -4.46 -4.29 -7.10
C THR A 145 -3.19 -5.03 -7.53
N THR A 146 -2.04 -4.38 -7.36
CA THR A 146 -0.72 -4.86 -7.76
C THR A 146 0.25 -4.90 -6.59
N GLY A 147 1.41 -5.52 -6.78
CA GLY A 147 2.39 -5.74 -5.73
C GLY A 147 2.21 -7.09 -5.01
N ASP A 148 3.31 -7.55 -4.44
CA ASP A 148 3.41 -8.72 -3.57
C ASP A 148 4.66 -8.60 -2.66
N LEU A 149 4.92 -9.62 -1.83
CA LEU A 149 6.08 -9.64 -0.91
C LEU A 149 7.43 -9.49 -1.62
N ASN A 150 7.55 -9.99 -2.85
CA ASN A 150 8.79 -9.92 -3.62
C ASN A 150 8.99 -8.54 -4.25
N THR A 151 7.90 -7.85 -4.61
CA THR A 151 8.01 -6.54 -5.27
C THR A 151 8.66 -5.45 -4.43
N HIS A 152 8.68 -5.61 -3.10
CA HIS A 152 9.25 -4.66 -2.17
C HIS A 152 10.42 -5.26 -1.37
N ASP A 153 10.89 -6.46 -1.72
CA ASP A 153 11.90 -7.22 -0.96
C ASP A 153 13.24 -6.46 -0.86
N THR A 154 13.75 -5.95 -1.99
CA THR A 154 14.98 -5.14 -2.02
C THR A 154 14.89 -3.91 -1.11
N LEU A 155 13.78 -3.16 -1.22
CA LEU A 155 13.56 -1.97 -0.40
C LEU A 155 13.50 -2.31 1.09
N LEU A 156 12.79 -3.39 1.46
CA LEU A 156 12.59 -3.76 2.85
C LEU A 156 13.85 -4.31 3.52
N ARG A 157 14.71 -4.98 2.76
CA ARG A 157 16.05 -5.37 3.24
C ARG A 157 16.89 -4.14 3.60
N ALA A 158 16.99 -3.20 2.67
CA ALA A 158 17.72 -1.95 2.88
C ALA A 158 17.13 -1.15 4.04
N LEU A 159 15.80 -1.07 4.13
CA LEU A 159 15.12 -0.37 5.22
C LEU A 159 15.44 -1.01 6.58
N ALA A 160 15.28 -2.33 6.71
CA ALA A 160 15.55 -3.04 7.95
C ALA A 160 17.00 -2.88 8.42
N ASN A 161 17.97 -3.02 7.51
CA ASN A 161 19.40 -2.82 7.80
C ASN A 161 19.69 -1.40 8.30
N ARG A 162 19.02 -0.39 7.75
CA ARG A 162 19.23 1.02 8.11
C ARG A 162 18.54 1.42 9.40
N THR A 163 17.41 0.79 9.74
CA THR A 163 16.58 1.22 10.88
C THR A 163 16.75 0.39 12.14
N GLY A 164 17.29 -0.83 12.07
CA GLY A 164 17.73 -1.53 13.28
C GLY A 164 17.53 -3.03 13.28
#